data_AF-Q3M6S4-F1
#
_entry.id   AF-Q3M6S4-F1
#
_cell.length_a   1.000
_cell.length_b   1.000
_cell.length_c   1.000
_cell.angle_alpha   90.00
_cell.angle_beta   90.00
_cell.angle_gamma   90.00
#
_symmetry.space_group_name_H-M   'P 1'
#
loop_
_entity.id
_entity.type
_entity.pdbx_description
1 polymer ?
#
loop_
_entity_poly.entity_id
_entity_poly.type
_entity_poly.pdbx_seq_one_letter_code
_entity_poly.pdbx_strand_id
1 'polypeptide(L)'
;MEFTPYFPRSPCFPYFPCSPISLKVTSVSLEMRYARSFLVDLKSLEPAAYQRVYDFIFSDFSQKLSLHGLPELRQLDDEGIFHRFTIDNYLVGIEIRGEIVKFLRVIPMPDV
;
A
#
# COMPACT_ATOMS: atom_id res chain seq x y z
N MET A 1 0.13 -51.83 56.48
CA MET A 1 0.69 -51.66 55.12
C MET A 1 0.01 -50.43 54.53
N GLU A 2 0.28 -49.23 55.04
CA GLU A 2 1.46 -48.39 54.73
C GLU A 2 1.67 -48.24 53.22
N PHE A 3 1.35 -47.05 52.70
CA PHE A 3 2.26 -46.18 51.95
C PHE A 3 1.55 -44.83 51.68
N THR A 4 1.93 -43.81 52.44
CA THR A 4 1.97 -42.40 52.00
C THR A 4 3.39 -41.90 52.33
N PRO A 5 3.89 -40.74 51.83
CA PRO A 5 3.30 -39.71 50.97
C PRO A 5 4.25 -39.32 49.80
N TYR A 6 3.90 -38.27 49.02
CA TYR A 6 4.77 -37.22 48.46
C TYR A 6 4.14 -36.66 47.16
N PHE A 7 3.19 -35.74 47.31
CA PHE A 7 2.90 -34.74 46.28
C PHE A 7 3.65 -33.47 46.65
N PRO A 8 4.76 -33.11 45.96
CA PRO A 8 5.29 -31.78 46.06
C PRO A 8 4.38 -30.82 45.29
N ARG A 9 4.03 -29.75 46.00
CA ARG A 9 3.39 -28.54 45.52
C ARG A 9 3.96 -28.08 44.18
N SER A 10 3.07 -27.62 43.32
CA SER A 10 3.37 -26.74 42.18
C SER A 10 4.25 -25.57 42.62
N PRO A 11 5.21 -25.16 41.78
CA PRO A 11 5.55 -23.76 41.63
C PRO A 11 4.82 -23.23 40.40
N CYS A 12 4.05 -22.18 40.60
CA CYS A 12 3.64 -21.26 39.55
C CYS A 12 4.86 -20.94 38.66
N PHE A 13 4.71 -21.09 37.34
CA PHE A 13 5.62 -20.45 36.40
C PHE A 13 5.19 -18.98 36.26
N PRO A 14 5.94 -18.00 36.81
CA PRO A 14 5.88 -16.65 36.25
C PRO A 14 6.63 -16.70 34.92
N TYR A 15 6.23 -15.90 33.93
CA TYR A 15 6.81 -15.86 32.58
C TYR A 15 6.31 -16.94 31.60
N PHE A 16 5.00 -16.93 31.32
CA PHE A 16 4.59 -17.00 29.91
C PHE A 16 3.94 -15.67 29.55
N PRO A 17 4.59 -14.84 28.69
CA PRO A 17 3.97 -13.61 28.22
C PRO A 17 2.75 -13.94 27.38
N CYS A 18 1.77 -13.05 27.53
CA CYS A 18 0.47 -13.03 26.90
C CYS A 18 0.46 -13.53 25.46
N SER A 19 -0.61 -14.27 25.16
CA SER A 19 -1.25 -14.45 23.85
C SER A 19 -0.57 -13.75 22.67
N PRO A 20 -0.27 -14.44 21.56
CA PRO A 20 -0.25 -13.74 20.30
C PRO A 20 -1.68 -13.27 20.07
N ILE A 21 -1.94 -12.02 20.44
CA ILE A 21 -3.00 -11.21 19.86
C ILE A 21 -2.83 -11.44 18.37
N SER A 22 -3.77 -12.16 17.76
CA SER A 22 -3.88 -12.20 16.32
C SER A 22 -4.02 -10.74 15.93
N LEU A 23 -2.92 -10.15 15.47
CA LEU A 23 -2.91 -8.82 14.90
C LEU A 23 -3.93 -8.92 13.78
N LYS A 24 -5.14 -8.41 14.04
CA LYS A 24 -5.99 -7.90 12.99
C LYS A 24 -5.09 -6.89 12.31
N VAL A 25 -4.43 -7.34 11.25
CA VAL A 25 -3.99 -6.48 10.18
C VAL A 25 -5.31 -5.82 9.77
N THR A 26 -5.58 -4.65 10.33
CA THR A 26 -6.55 -3.74 9.77
C THR A 26 -5.99 -3.48 8.39
N SER A 27 -6.50 -4.24 7.41
CA SER A 27 -6.31 -3.93 6.02
C SER A 27 -6.89 -2.53 5.87
N VAL A 28 -6.02 -1.53 5.98
CA VAL A 28 -6.31 -0.18 5.54
C VAL A 28 -6.71 -0.37 4.08
N SER A 29 -8.01 -0.34 3.83
CA SER A 29 -8.55 -0.57 2.50
C SER A 29 -8.31 0.70 1.72
N LEU A 30 -7.13 0.81 1.10
CA LEU A 30 -6.79 1.90 0.20
C LEU A 30 -7.84 1.98 -0.91
N GLU A 31 -8.60 3.08 -0.93
CA GLU A 31 -9.62 3.30 -1.95
C GLU A 31 -8.99 3.96 -3.15
N MET A 32 -8.93 3.25 -4.28
CA MET A 32 -8.44 3.79 -5.54
C MET A 32 -9.58 4.41 -6.34
N ARG A 33 -9.48 5.70 -6.63
CA ARG A 33 -10.41 6.45 -7.48
C ARG A 33 -9.74 6.87 -8.78
N TYR A 34 -10.52 6.93 -9.85
CA TYR A 34 -10.02 7.29 -11.17
C TYR A 34 -10.80 8.48 -11.73
N ALA A 35 -10.11 9.56 -12.08
CA ALA A 35 -10.72 10.66 -12.78
C ALA A 35 -11.06 10.27 -14.23
N ARG A 36 -12.10 10.88 -14.80
CA ARG A 36 -12.46 10.64 -16.21
C ARG A 36 -11.31 11.03 -17.15
N SER A 37 -10.58 12.10 -16.85
CA SER A 37 -9.39 12.52 -17.60
C SER A 37 -8.34 11.42 -17.63
N PHE A 38 -8.02 10.84 -16.47
CA PHE A 38 -7.09 9.73 -16.37
C PHE A 38 -7.50 8.54 -17.26
N LEU A 39 -8.78 8.17 -17.26
CA LEU A 39 -9.26 7.06 -18.11
C LEU A 39 -9.17 7.36 -19.61
N VAL A 40 -9.36 8.63 -20.01
CA VAL A 40 -9.18 9.07 -21.40
C VAL A 40 -7.70 9.01 -21.78
N ASP A 41 -6.84 9.56 -20.92
CA ASP A 41 -5.39 9.56 -21.11
C ASP A 41 -4.86 8.11 -21.20
N LEU A 42 -5.31 7.24 -20.29
CA LEU A 42 -4.96 5.82 -20.26
C LEU A 42 -5.33 5.10 -21.56
N LYS A 43 -6.50 5.39 -22.13
CA LYS A 43 -6.93 4.84 -23.44
C LYS A 43 -6.14 5.39 -24.63
N SER A 44 -5.56 6.58 -24.50
CA SER A 44 -4.74 7.19 -25.55
C SER A 44 -3.29 6.68 -25.55
N LEU A 45 -2.88 5.96 -24.50
CA LEU A 45 -1.55 5.35 -24.42
C LEU A 45 -1.36 4.25 -25.47
N GLU A 46 -0.11 4.04 -25.86
CA GLU A 46 0.25 2.87 -26.64
C GLU A 46 -0.09 1.57 -25.89
N PRO A 47 -0.44 0.47 -26.59
CA PRO A 47 -0.85 -0.78 -25.95
C PRO A 47 0.17 -1.32 -24.94
N ALA A 48 1.47 -1.19 -25.24
CA ALA A 48 2.56 -1.62 -24.36
C ALA A 48 2.69 -0.75 -23.10
N ALA A 49 2.34 0.53 -23.19
CA ALA A 49 2.31 1.45 -22.05
C ALA A 49 1.04 1.25 -21.21
N TYR A 50 -0.11 1.11 -21.87
CA TYR A 50 -1.39 0.81 -21.22
C TYR A 50 -1.27 -0.40 -20.28
N GLN A 51 -0.72 -1.50 -20.79
CA GLN A 51 -0.61 -2.74 -20.03
C GLN A 51 0.31 -2.57 -18.81
N ARG A 52 1.46 -1.91 -18.99
CA ARG A 52 2.40 -1.64 -17.88
C ARG A 52 1.80 -0.74 -16.80
N VAL A 53 1.16 0.36 -17.20
CA VAL A 53 0.50 1.28 -16.26
C VAL A 53 -0.64 0.56 -15.53
N TYR A 54 -1.42 -0.25 -16.24
CA TYR A 54 -2.48 -1.06 -15.65
C TYR A 54 -1.91 -2.05 -14.63
N ASP A 55 -0.95 -2.88 -15.02
CA ASP A 55 -0.35 -3.88 -14.13
C ASP A 55 0.29 -3.20 -12.91
N PHE A 56 0.99 -2.08 -13.09
CA PHE A 56 1.58 -1.34 -11.98
C PHE A 56 0.51 -0.80 -11.01
N ILE A 57 -0.55 -0.16 -11.50
CA ILE A 57 -1.59 0.44 -10.65
C ILE A 57 -2.39 -0.62 -9.89
N PHE A 58 -2.76 -1.72 -10.56
CA PHE A 58 -3.63 -2.73 -9.95
C PHE A 58 -2.86 -3.77 -9.13
N SER A 59 -1.63 -4.13 -9.53
CA SER A 59 -0.85 -5.19 -8.86
C SER A 59 0.10 -4.63 -7.80
N ASP A 60 0.90 -3.64 -8.19
CA ASP A 60 2.06 -3.20 -7.43
C ASP A 60 1.76 -2.00 -6.54
N PHE A 61 0.95 -1.06 -7.02
CA PHE A 61 0.75 0.22 -6.37
C PHE A 61 0.05 0.07 -5.02
N SER A 62 -0.97 -0.79 -4.91
CA SER A 62 -1.63 -1.10 -3.63
C SER A 62 -0.65 -1.63 -2.58
N GLN A 63 0.27 -2.49 -2.99
CA GLN A 63 1.25 -3.12 -2.11
C GLN A 63 2.38 -2.14 -1.75
N LYS A 64 2.90 -1.40 -2.73
CA LYS A 64 4.02 -0.46 -2.57
C LYS A 64 3.63 0.77 -1.75
N LEU A 65 2.39 1.26 -1.86
CA LEU A 65 1.93 2.42 -1.09
C LEU A 65 1.91 2.11 0.42
N SER A 66 1.53 0.89 0.79
CA SER A 66 1.49 0.43 2.19
C SER A 66 2.88 0.19 2.79
N LEU A 67 3.92 -0.02 1.98
CA LEU A 67 5.24 -0.50 2.39
C LEU A 67 6.29 0.60 2.59
N HIS A 68 5.92 1.83 2.99
CA HIS A 68 6.81 2.98 3.28
C HIS A 68 6.95 4.08 2.22
N GLY A 69 5.98 4.22 1.32
CA GLY A 69 5.92 5.35 0.39
C GLY A 69 6.83 5.14 -0.82
N LEU A 70 6.22 5.18 -2.01
CA LEU A 70 6.93 5.06 -3.28
C LEU A 70 8.08 6.10 -3.33
N PRO A 71 9.36 5.68 -3.40
CA PRO A 71 10.50 6.62 -3.40
C PRO A 71 10.50 7.57 -4.61
N GLU A 72 9.78 7.20 -5.67
CA GLU A 72 9.56 8.01 -6.88
C GLU A 72 8.37 8.96 -6.77
N LEU A 73 7.61 8.89 -5.68
CA LEU A 73 6.47 9.74 -5.43
C LEU A 73 6.92 11.10 -4.93
N ARG A 74 6.93 12.08 -5.84
CA ARG A 74 7.31 13.45 -5.56
C ARG A 74 6.06 14.28 -5.32
N GLN A 75 6.03 14.97 -4.19
CA GLN A 75 5.01 15.96 -3.89
C GLN A 75 5.08 17.11 -4.91
N LEU A 76 3.92 17.55 -5.38
CA LEU A 76 3.75 18.63 -6.37
C LEU A 76 3.27 19.94 -5.74
N ASP A 77 2.63 19.86 -4.58
CA ASP A 77 2.10 21.00 -3.82
C ASP A 77 2.84 21.16 -2.50
N ASP A 78 2.60 22.25 -1.77
CA ASP A 78 3.13 22.42 -0.41
C ASP A 78 2.28 21.68 0.65
N GLU A 79 1.04 21.32 0.28
CA GLU A 79 0.04 20.72 1.17
C GLU A 79 0.18 19.20 1.35
N GLY A 80 0.89 18.51 0.45
CA GLY A 80 1.11 17.08 0.54
C GLY A 80 -0.06 16.26 0.03
N ILE A 81 -0.83 16.81 -0.90
CA ILE A 81 -2.05 16.18 -1.43
C ILE A 81 -1.77 15.70 -2.85
N PHE A 82 -1.25 16.57 -3.70
CA PHE A 82 -0.88 16.25 -5.07
C PHE A 82 0.52 15.66 -5.14
N HIS A 83 0.60 14.50 -5.78
CA HIS A 83 1.85 13.81 -6.00
C HIS A 83 1.98 13.39 -7.45
N ARG A 84 3.22 13.20 -7.89
CA ARG A 84 3.54 12.58 -9.18
C ARG A 84 4.56 11.50 -9.01
N PHE A 85 4.50 10.51 -9.87
CA PHE A 85 5.55 9.53 -10.04
C PHE A 85 5.71 9.22 -11.52
N THR A 86 6.83 8.60 -11.86
CA THR A 86 7.14 8.23 -13.24
C THR A 86 7.00 6.74 -13.37
N ILE A 87 6.29 6.27 -14.39
CA ILE A 87 6.29 4.88 -14.83
C ILE A 87 6.91 4.86 -16.22
N ASP A 88 8.13 4.35 -16.33
CA ASP A 88 8.91 4.36 -17.57
C ASP A 88 9.05 5.80 -18.14
N ASN A 89 8.35 6.10 -19.23
CA ASN A 89 8.35 7.41 -19.90
C ASN A 89 7.02 8.16 -19.70
N TYR A 90 6.23 7.81 -18.69
CA TYR A 90 4.95 8.44 -18.40
C TYR A 90 4.93 9.01 -16.99
N LEU A 91 4.48 10.25 -16.87
CA LEU A 91 4.21 10.91 -15.61
C LEU A 91 2.77 10.63 -15.21
N VAL A 92 2.58 10.02 -14.03
CA VAL A 92 1.27 9.78 -13.44
C VAL A 92 1.06 10.76 -12.31
N GLY A 93 0.04 11.60 -12.44
CA GLY A 93 -0.40 12.53 -11.41
C GLY A 93 -1.50 11.91 -10.56
N ILE A 94 -1.28 11.91 -9.24
CA ILE A 94 -2.23 11.38 -8.26
C ILE A 94 -2.50 12.39 -7.15
N GLU A 95 -3.64 12.22 -6.52
CA GLU A 95 -4.06 12.96 -5.35
C GLU A 95 -4.22 11.95 -4.21
N ILE A 96 -3.55 12.17 -3.09
CA ILE A 96 -3.64 11.32 -1.90
C ILE A 96 -4.36 12.12 -0.81
N ARG A 97 -5.46 11.58 -0.32
CA ARG A 97 -6.21 12.14 0.81
C ARG A 97 -6.49 11.03 1.82
N GLY A 98 -5.63 10.93 2.84
CA GLY A 98 -5.72 9.85 3.82
C GLY A 98 -5.56 8.49 3.14
N GLU A 99 -6.62 7.67 3.15
CA GLU A 99 -6.65 6.33 2.56
C GLU A 99 -7.16 6.31 1.11
N ILE A 100 -7.55 7.46 0.56
CA ILE A 100 -8.06 7.57 -0.81
C ILE A 100 -6.93 8.02 -1.72
N VAL A 101 -6.65 7.24 -2.75
CA VAL A 101 -5.73 7.63 -3.83
C VAL A 101 -6.54 7.84 -5.11
N LYS A 102 -6.48 9.06 -5.65
CA LYS A 102 -7.20 9.43 -6.85
C LYS A 102 -6.23 9.71 -7.99
N PHE A 103 -6.34 8.91 -9.05
CA PHE A 103 -5.58 9.10 -10.28
C PHE A 103 -6.20 10.23 -11.10
N LEU A 104 -5.41 11.27 -11.37
CA LEU A 104 -5.87 12.48 -12.04
C LEU A 104 -5.61 12.44 -13.54
N ARG A 105 -4.36 12.18 -13.94
CA ARG A 105 -3.90 12.16 -15.34
C ARG A 105 -2.64 11.32 -15.53
N VAL A 106 -2.43 10.83 -16.75
CA VAL A 106 -1.16 10.26 -17.20
C VAL A 106 -0.69 11.02 -18.44
N ILE A 107 0.56 11.46 -18.44
CA ILE A 107 1.11 12.32 -19.50
C ILE A 107 2.43 11.70 -19.96
N PRO A 108 2.65 11.51 -21.28
CA PRO A 108 3.96 11.12 -21.77
C PRO A 108 4.98 12.19 -21.37
N MET A 109 6.15 11.76 -20.87
CA MET A 109 7.26 12.68 -20.68
C MET A 109 7.59 13.31 -22.04
N PRO A 110 7.78 14.63 -22.11
CA PRO A 110 8.27 15.25 -23.33
C PRO A 110 9.67 14.72 -23.61
N ASP A 111 9.89 14.17 -24.80
CA ASP A 111 11.23 13.96 -25.33
C ASP A 111 11.94 15.32 -25.35
N VAL A 112 12.98 15.47 -24.54
CA VAL A 112 13.84 16.67 -24.48
C VAL A 112 14.66 16.81 -25.75
#